data_AF-A0A1H2C6R6-F1
#
_entry.id   AF-A0A1H2C6R6-F1
#
_cell.length_a   1.000
_cell.length_b   1.000
_cell.length_c   1.000
_cell.angle_alpha   90.00
_cell.angle_beta   90.00
_cell.angle_gamma   90.00
#
_symmetry.space_group_name_H-M   'P 1'
#
loop_
_entity.id
_entity.type
_entity.pdbx_description
1 polymer ?
#
loop_
_entity_poly.entity_id
_entity_poly.type
_entity_poly.pdbx_seq_one_letter_code
_entity_poly.pdbx_strand_id
1 'polypeptide(L)'
;MNKAIVITACLLLVLFKSAFAQDQLKIAEDSDSKKDTQICTIKALDGNDQKVHVMPDYFNRLLKISCLKDTITIFDYWGVPAEVTVLNKNFIKISYAVRGGSDISLSNVMVLCINGGRLYEAMHVLEHVSSESEGEKELYRNIYKITMTLSGDDKKNYKLHVGIHDSVKSRATPAINYNYNNQTVLSFDAGRNVFYSIKEDIYDSFAVYPTTQKNYKEKLKGNYPVIILGKETYYYIKGGWYNLGRNNELSGFTTHTAR
;
A
#
# COMPACT_ATOMS: atom_id res chain seq x y z
N MET A 1 -21.22 -50.99 -22.33
CA MET A 1 -20.17 -50.13 -21.74
C MET A 1 -20.81 -49.23 -20.69
N ASN A 2 -20.41 -49.36 -19.43
CA ASN A 2 -21.17 -48.80 -18.30
C ASN A 2 -20.91 -47.29 -18.19
N LYS A 3 -21.90 -46.45 -18.54
CA LYS A 3 -21.76 -44.98 -18.63
C LYS A 3 -21.26 -44.33 -17.33
N ALA A 4 -21.59 -44.92 -16.18
CA ALA A 4 -21.13 -44.45 -14.87
C ALA A 4 -19.59 -44.55 -14.70
N ILE A 5 -18.95 -45.62 -15.21
CA ILE A 5 -17.49 -45.82 -15.07
C ILE A 5 -16.72 -44.78 -15.90
N VAL A 6 -17.24 -44.44 -17.08
CA VAL A 6 -16.64 -43.43 -17.97
C VAL A 6 -16.74 -42.03 -17.35
N ILE A 7 -17.87 -41.68 -16.73
CA ILE A 7 -18.05 -40.39 -16.07
C ILE A 7 -17.13 -40.24 -14.85
N THR A 8 -17.04 -41.28 -14.00
CA THR A 8 -16.16 -41.25 -12.82
C THR A 8 -14.67 -41.20 -13.20
N ALA A 9 -14.25 -41.93 -14.24
CA ALA A 9 -12.89 -41.87 -14.76
C ALA A 9 -12.55 -40.50 -15.37
N CYS A 10 -13.48 -39.88 -16.10
CA CYS A 10 -13.30 -38.51 -16.61
C CYS A 10 -13.21 -37.47 -15.48
N LEU A 11 -14.05 -37.57 -14.44
CA LEU A 11 -13.99 -36.69 -13.27
C LEU A 11 -12.65 -36.81 -12.52
N LEU A 12 -12.17 -38.04 -12.31
CA LEU A 12 -10.85 -38.29 -11.72
C LEU A 12 -9.73 -37.69 -12.57
N LEU A 13 -9.74 -37.91 -13.89
CA LEU A 13 -8.72 -37.36 -14.79
C LEU A 13 -8.71 -35.82 -14.82
N VAL A 14 -9.88 -35.18 -14.77
CA VAL A 14 -9.99 -33.72 -14.67
C VAL A 14 -9.42 -33.23 -13.33
N LEU A 15 -9.77 -33.88 -12.22
CA LEU A 15 -9.29 -33.53 -10.89
C LEU A 15 -7.77 -33.71 -10.74
N PHE A 16 -7.20 -34.80 -11.27
CA PHE A 16 -5.76 -35.00 -11.27
C PHE A 16 -5.05 -33.94 -12.10
N LYS A 17 -5.53 -33.65 -13.32
CA LYS A 17 -4.93 -32.60 -14.16
C LYS A 17 -4.99 -31.22 -13.49
N SER A 18 -6.09 -30.89 -12.81
CA SER A 18 -6.18 -29.63 -12.06
C SER A 18 -5.22 -29.57 -10.87
N ALA A 19 -5.05 -30.67 -10.14
CA ALA A 19 -4.12 -30.72 -9.01
C ALA A 19 -2.66 -30.58 -9.46
N PHE A 20 -2.25 -31.30 -10.51
CA PHE A 20 -0.91 -31.17 -11.08
C PHE A 20 -0.63 -29.77 -11.64
N ALA A 21 -1.61 -29.14 -12.29
CA ALA A 21 -1.47 -27.76 -12.77
C ALA A 21 -1.33 -26.75 -11.62
N GLN A 22 -2.09 -26.94 -10.54
CA GLN A 22 -2.02 -26.08 -9.35
C GLN A 22 -0.68 -26.21 -8.61
N ASP A 23 -0.12 -27.43 -8.53
CA ASP A 23 1.19 -27.67 -7.94
C ASP A 23 2.32 -27.03 -8.76
N GLN A 24 2.25 -27.14 -10.10
CA GLN A 24 3.23 -26.48 -10.98
C GLN A 24 3.16 -24.95 -10.89
N LEU A 25 1.95 -24.38 -10.84
CA LEU A 25 1.75 -22.95 -10.65
C LEU A 25 2.36 -22.48 -9.34
N LYS A 26 2.09 -23.20 -8.23
CA LYS A 26 2.63 -22.88 -6.91
C LYS A 26 4.16 -22.90 -6.91
N ILE A 27 4.78 -23.92 -7.51
CA ILE A 27 6.24 -24.02 -7.58
C ILE A 27 6.85 -22.84 -8.34
N ALA A 28 6.23 -22.43 -9.45
CA ALA A 28 6.67 -21.28 -10.23
C ALA A 28 6.54 -19.98 -9.41
N GLU A 29 5.37 -19.73 -8.81
CA GLU A 29 5.11 -18.52 -8.01
C GLU A 29 5.98 -18.46 -6.74
N ASP A 30 6.28 -19.59 -6.09
CA ASP A 30 7.22 -19.68 -4.96
C ASP A 30 8.66 -19.36 -5.39
N SER A 31 9.06 -19.79 -6.59
CA SER A 31 10.37 -19.47 -7.17
C SER A 31 10.48 -17.97 -7.46
N ASP A 32 9.47 -17.37 -8.09
CA ASP A 32 9.44 -15.94 -8.39
C ASP A 32 9.40 -15.10 -7.10
N SER A 33 8.63 -15.53 -6.10
CA SER A 33 8.57 -14.89 -4.78
C SER A 33 9.95 -14.81 -4.09
N LYS A 34 10.74 -15.89 -4.17
CA LYS A 34 12.11 -15.92 -3.65
C LYS A 34 13.05 -15.01 -4.44
N LYS A 35 12.94 -15.02 -5.77
CA LYS A 35 13.76 -14.18 -6.66
C LYS A 35 13.53 -12.69 -6.42
N ASP A 36 12.28 -12.31 -6.18
CA ASP A 36 11.87 -10.91 -6.00
C ASP A 36 11.92 -10.43 -4.55
N THR A 37 12.37 -11.29 -3.63
CA THR A 37 12.64 -10.89 -2.25
C THR A 37 13.80 -9.91 -2.19
N GLN A 38 13.56 -8.76 -1.57
CA GLN A 38 14.56 -7.71 -1.41
C GLN A 38 14.96 -7.56 0.05
N ILE A 39 16.26 -7.36 0.30
CA ILE A 39 16.81 -7.10 1.64
C ILE A 39 17.51 -5.75 1.60
N CYS A 40 17.08 -4.84 2.45
CA CYS A 40 17.73 -3.54 2.62
C CYS A 40 18.23 -3.39 4.06
N THR A 41 19.35 -2.69 4.23
CA THR A 41 19.88 -2.35 5.56
C THR A 41 19.66 -0.86 5.79
N ILE A 42 18.98 -0.54 6.88
CA ILE A 42 18.81 0.84 7.35
C ILE A 42 19.22 0.94 8.81
N LYS A 43 19.60 2.14 9.22
CA LYS A 43 19.81 2.50 10.60
C LYS A 43 18.46 2.76 11.27
N ALA A 44 18.14 1.99 12.29
CA ALA A 44 17.04 2.29 13.17
C ALA A 44 17.22 3.67 13.79
N LEU A 45 16.11 4.31 14.14
CA LEU A 45 16.05 5.62 14.76
C LEU A 45 16.77 5.62 16.13
N ASP A 46 16.89 4.49 16.81
CA ASP A 46 17.68 4.33 18.04
C ASP A 46 19.19 4.06 17.80
N GLY A 47 19.62 3.97 16.53
CA GLY A 47 21.02 4.01 16.12
C GLY A 47 21.59 2.69 15.59
N ASN A 48 20.90 1.56 15.81
CA ASN A 48 21.38 0.25 15.38
C ASN A 48 21.09 -0.01 13.90
N ASP A 49 22.02 -0.64 13.19
CA ASP A 49 21.73 -1.12 11.83
C ASP A 49 20.81 -2.33 11.88
N GLN A 50 19.80 -2.34 11.01
CA GLN A 50 18.76 -3.36 10.97
C GLN A 50 18.48 -3.76 9.52
N LYS A 51 18.16 -5.04 9.34
CA LYS A 51 17.77 -5.58 8.02
C LYS A 51 16.26 -5.60 7.91
N VAL A 52 15.74 -5.07 6.82
CA VAL A 52 14.35 -5.19 6.42
C VAL A 52 14.25 -6.13 5.24
N HIS A 53 13.42 -7.16 5.40
CA HIS A 53 13.10 -8.12 4.35
C HIS A 53 11.75 -7.76 3.75
N VAL A 54 11.71 -7.55 2.44
CA VAL A 54 10.49 -7.30 1.66
C VAL A 54 10.26 -8.53 0.80
N MET A 55 9.27 -9.35 1.18
CA MET A 55 9.06 -10.70 0.69
C MET A 55 7.67 -10.80 0.05
N PRO A 56 7.57 -10.78 -1.29
CA PRO A 56 6.32 -11.11 -1.95
C PRO A 56 6.01 -12.61 -1.75
N ASP A 57 4.73 -12.93 -1.71
CA ASP A 57 4.17 -14.28 -1.69
C ASP A 57 3.03 -14.27 -2.71
N TYR A 58 3.39 -14.54 -3.97
CA TYR A 58 2.48 -14.38 -5.11
C TYR A 58 1.31 -15.37 -5.05
N PHE A 59 1.58 -16.60 -4.60
CA PHE A 59 0.58 -17.65 -4.46
C PHE A 59 -0.51 -17.28 -3.44
N ASN A 60 -0.11 -16.80 -2.26
CA ASN A 60 -1.06 -16.37 -1.23
C ASN A 60 -1.52 -14.92 -1.39
N ARG A 61 -1.01 -14.19 -2.39
CA ARG A 61 -1.27 -12.76 -2.64
C ARG A 61 -0.96 -11.89 -1.43
N LEU A 62 0.20 -12.14 -0.82
CA LEU A 62 0.68 -11.38 0.33
C LEU A 62 1.97 -10.63 -0.03
N LEU A 63 2.19 -9.50 0.61
CA LEU A 63 3.50 -8.87 0.69
C LEU A 63 3.88 -8.73 2.16
N LYS A 64 4.95 -9.40 2.58
CA LYS A 64 5.43 -9.40 3.97
C LYS A 64 6.67 -8.53 4.08
N ILE A 65 6.64 -7.59 5.02
CA ILE A 65 7.76 -6.72 5.34
C ILE A 65 8.16 -7.00 6.78
N SER A 66 9.35 -7.55 6.99
CA SER A 66 9.79 -8.00 8.32
C SER A 66 11.12 -7.39 8.74
N CYS A 67 11.22 -7.13 10.05
CA CYS A 67 12.44 -6.74 10.74
C CYS A 67 12.45 -7.43 12.10
N LEU A 68 13.48 -8.23 12.38
CA LEU A 68 13.56 -9.06 13.59
C LEU A 68 12.30 -9.92 13.76
N LYS A 69 11.47 -9.63 14.78
CA LYS A 69 10.21 -10.34 15.08
C LYS A 69 8.96 -9.60 14.61
N ASP A 70 9.11 -8.35 14.17
CA ASP A 70 7.98 -7.52 13.76
C ASP A 70 7.73 -7.69 12.26
N THR A 71 6.47 -7.87 11.87
CA THR A 71 6.08 -8.09 10.47
C THR A 71 4.82 -7.33 10.12
N ILE A 72 4.90 -6.54 9.05
CA ILE A 72 3.75 -5.95 8.38
C ILE A 72 3.37 -6.87 7.22
N THR A 73 2.12 -7.31 7.18
CA THR A 73 1.56 -8.14 6.11
C THR A 73 0.55 -7.32 5.34
N ILE A 74 0.76 -7.18 4.04
CA ILE A 74 -0.19 -6.59 3.10
C ILE A 74 -0.96 -7.73 2.43
N PHE A 75 -2.29 -7.65 2.47
CA PHE A 75 -3.20 -8.59 1.80
C PHE A 75 -3.63 -8.10 0.43
N ASP A 76 -4.10 -9.03 -0.40
CA ASP A 76 -4.59 -8.80 -1.76
C ASP A 76 -3.54 -8.14 -2.67
N TYR A 77 -2.26 -8.48 -2.44
CA TYR A 77 -1.15 -8.01 -3.25
C TYR A 77 -1.29 -8.46 -4.70
N TRP A 78 -1.13 -7.53 -5.64
CA TRP A 78 -1.48 -7.72 -7.06
C TRP A 78 -0.56 -8.66 -7.83
N GLY A 79 0.59 -9.02 -7.25
CA GLY A 79 1.55 -9.93 -7.89
C GLY A 79 2.55 -9.29 -8.83
N VAL A 80 2.73 -7.96 -8.75
CA VAL A 80 3.82 -7.23 -9.41
C VAL A 80 4.87 -6.92 -8.35
N PRO A 81 6.18 -7.15 -8.60
CA PRO A 81 7.24 -6.92 -7.62
C PRO A 81 7.19 -5.52 -7.00
N ALA A 82 7.33 -5.45 -5.68
CA ALA A 82 7.37 -4.19 -4.97
C ALA A 82 8.67 -3.43 -5.28
N GLU A 83 8.58 -2.13 -5.50
CA GLU A 83 9.76 -1.28 -5.66
C GLU A 83 10.23 -0.79 -4.28
N VAL A 84 11.46 -1.13 -3.91
CA VAL A 84 12.06 -0.69 -2.64
C VAL A 84 13.11 0.38 -2.92
N THR A 85 12.94 1.57 -2.36
CA THR A 85 13.92 2.65 -2.43
C THR A 85 14.34 3.07 -1.03
N VAL A 86 15.63 3.11 -0.75
CA VAL A 86 16.15 3.72 0.48
C VAL A 86 16.09 5.24 0.32
N LEU A 87 15.25 5.92 1.11
CA LEU A 87 15.10 7.39 1.04
C LEU A 87 16.28 8.10 1.70
N ASN A 88 16.75 7.56 2.82
CA ASN A 88 18.03 7.89 3.44
C ASN A 88 18.45 6.73 4.35
N LYS A 89 19.50 6.92 5.16
CA LYS A 89 19.98 5.89 6.09
C LYS A 89 18.91 5.34 7.07
N ASN A 90 17.81 6.06 7.35
CA ASN A 90 16.82 5.71 8.38
C ASN A 90 15.44 5.31 7.84
N PHE A 91 15.14 5.62 6.57
CA PHE A 91 13.81 5.43 5.99
C PHE A 91 13.88 4.69 4.66
N ILE A 92 12.93 3.80 4.44
CA ILE A 92 12.69 3.15 3.16
C ILE A 92 11.31 3.50 2.63
N LYS A 93 11.19 3.61 1.32
CA LYS A 93 9.95 3.72 0.56
C LYS A 93 9.70 2.36 -0.11
N ILE A 94 8.48 1.87 0.01
CA ILE A 94 8.01 0.66 -0.67
C ILE A 94 6.79 1.07 -1.50
N SER A 95 6.91 0.96 -2.82
CA SER A 95 5.77 1.10 -3.74
C SER A 95 5.26 -0.27 -4.14
N TYR A 96 3.96 -0.50 -4.02
CA TYR A 96 3.34 -1.80 -4.30
C TYR A 96 1.90 -1.63 -4.79
N ALA A 97 1.32 -2.70 -5.35
CA ALA A 97 -0.05 -2.70 -5.83
C ALA A 97 -0.91 -3.74 -5.09
N VAL A 98 -2.16 -3.39 -4.82
CA VAL A 98 -3.20 -4.30 -4.33
C VAL A 98 -4.37 -4.37 -5.30
N ARG A 99 -5.18 -5.41 -5.18
CA ARG A 99 -6.41 -5.56 -5.96
C ARG A 99 -7.46 -4.52 -5.55
N GLY A 100 -7.82 -3.64 -6.49
CA GLY A 100 -8.91 -2.68 -6.32
C GLY A 100 -10.25 -3.11 -6.92
N GLY A 101 -10.28 -4.21 -7.68
CA GLY A 101 -11.47 -4.66 -8.41
C GLY A 101 -11.12 -5.61 -9.56
N SER A 102 -12.01 -5.75 -10.53
CA SER A 102 -11.71 -6.43 -11.81
C SER A 102 -10.72 -5.57 -12.60
N ASP A 103 -9.50 -6.08 -12.80
CA ASP A 103 -8.43 -5.48 -13.61
C ASP A 103 -7.95 -4.07 -13.21
N ILE A 104 -8.24 -3.65 -11.97
CA ILE A 104 -7.74 -2.38 -11.40
C ILE A 104 -6.71 -2.70 -10.31
N SER A 105 -5.46 -2.31 -10.57
CA SER A 105 -4.41 -2.24 -9.55
C SER A 105 -4.48 -0.89 -8.82
N LEU A 106 -4.59 -0.93 -7.50
CA LEU A 106 -4.44 0.26 -6.66
C LEU A 106 -3.00 0.31 -6.19
N SER A 107 -2.25 1.30 -6.69
CA SER A 107 -0.87 1.49 -6.24
C SER A 107 -0.87 2.20 -4.89
N ASN A 108 0.07 1.84 -4.06
CA ASN A 108 0.24 2.37 -2.72
C ASN A 108 1.72 2.67 -2.52
N VAL A 109 2.00 3.66 -1.69
CA VAL A 109 3.35 3.97 -1.22
C VAL A 109 3.36 3.97 0.29
N MET A 110 4.25 3.17 0.85
CA MET A 110 4.50 3.08 2.28
C MET A 110 5.92 3.56 2.56
N VAL A 111 6.08 4.46 3.52
CA VAL A 111 7.38 4.85 4.07
C VAL A 111 7.51 4.21 5.45
N LEU A 112 8.61 3.49 5.65
CA LEU A 112 8.91 2.79 6.89
C LEU A 112 10.15 3.35 7.57
N CYS A 113 10.14 3.28 8.90
CA CYS A 113 11.32 3.42 9.74
C CYS A 113 11.33 2.35 10.82
N ILE A 114 12.47 2.19 11.50
CA ILE A 114 12.62 1.25 12.61
C ILE A 114 12.93 2.02 13.89
N ASN A 115 12.28 1.67 14.99
CA ASN A 115 12.60 2.23 16.31
C ASN A 115 12.34 1.18 17.40
N GLY A 116 13.29 0.93 18.30
CA GLY A 116 13.16 -0.10 19.33
C GLY A 116 12.96 -1.51 18.74
N GLY A 117 13.58 -1.79 17.59
CA GLY A 117 13.46 -3.07 16.88
C GLY A 117 12.10 -3.34 16.23
N ARG A 118 11.23 -2.33 16.11
CA ARG A 118 9.89 -2.42 15.49
C ARG A 118 9.78 -1.58 14.23
N LEU A 119 9.00 -2.06 13.26
CA LEU A 119 8.62 -1.35 12.05
C LEU A 119 7.51 -0.35 12.36
N TYR A 120 7.67 0.87 11.85
CA TYR A 120 6.63 1.90 11.91
C TYR A 120 6.30 2.38 10.50
N GLU A 121 5.01 2.37 10.17
CA GLU A 121 4.44 3.03 9.00
C GLU A 121 4.50 4.54 9.18
N ALA A 122 5.66 5.12 8.87
CA ALA A 122 5.87 6.55 8.98
C ALA A 122 4.97 7.34 8.02
N MET A 123 4.57 6.73 6.90
CA MET A 123 3.53 7.22 6.00
C MET A 123 2.95 6.06 5.20
N HIS A 124 1.66 6.12 4.89
CA HIS A 124 1.01 5.18 3.97
C HIS A 124 -0.07 5.92 3.18
N VAL A 125 0.09 6.00 1.86
CA VAL A 125 -0.76 6.79 0.97
C VAL A 125 -1.02 6.08 -0.35
N LEU A 126 -2.10 6.48 -1.03
CA LEU A 126 -2.45 5.96 -2.35
C LEU A 126 -1.61 6.61 -3.46
N GLU A 127 -1.37 5.83 -4.50
CA GLU A 127 -0.85 6.28 -5.79
C GLU A 127 -1.75 5.66 -6.88
N HIS A 128 -2.21 6.45 -7.85
CA HIS A 128 -3.08 5.93 -8.92
C HIS A 128 -2.49 6.25 -10.28
N VAL A 129 -2.32 5.25 -11.12
CA VAL A 129 -2.05 5.46 -12.54
C VAL A 129 -3.03 4.59 -13.29
N SER A 130 -4.14 5.17 -13.77
CA SER A 130 -5.07 4.42 -14.62
C SER A 130 -4.57 4.43 -16.06
N SER A 131 -4.42 3.25 -16.67
CA SER A 131 -4.10 3.11 -18.08
C SER A 131 -5.30 3.45 -18.98
N GLU A 132 -4.97 3.79 -20.22
CA GLU A 132 -5.89 4.23 -21.27
C GLU A 132 -6.92 3.14 -21.56
N SER A 133 -8.21 3.50 -21.53
CA SER A 133 -9.26 2.68 -22.13
C SER A 133 -9.08 2.71 -23.65
N GLU A 134 -8.54 1.63 -24.23
CA GLU A 134 -8.42 1.46 -25.68
C GLU A 134 -9.81 1.33 -26.32
N GLY A 135 -10.32 2.48 -26.74
CA GLY A 135 -11.43 2.61 -27.67
C GLY A 135 -11.37 4.03 -28.23
N GLU A 136 -11.29 4.18 -29.55
CA GLU A 136 -11.02 5.44 -30.27
C GLU A 136 -11.96 6.61 -29.90
N LYS A 137 -13.04 6.35 -29.16
CA LYS A 137 -14.07 7.32 -28.78
C LYS A 137 -14.04 7.80 -27.33
N GLU A 138 -13.34 7.12 -26.42
CA GLU A 138 -13.41 7.42 -24.97
C GLU A 138 -12.05 7.27 -24.29
N LEU A 139 -11.06 8.05 -24.72
CA LEU A 139 -9.79 8.15 -23.99
C LEU A 139 -10.07 8.87 -22.66
N TYR A 140 -10.18 8.10 -21.57
CA TYR A 140 -10.15 8.58 -20.19
C TYR A 140 -8.82 8.16 -19.56
N ARG A 141 -8.09 9.13 -19.01
CA ARG A 141 -6.81 8.90 -18.33
C ARG A 141 -6.80 9.69 -17.04
N ASN A 142 -6.54 9.01 -15.92
CA ASN A 142 -6.37 9.60 -14.60
C ASN A 142 -4.99 9.22 -14.07
N ILE A 143 -4.20 10.22 -13.68
CA ILE A 143 -2.90 10.04 -13.07
C ILE A 143 -2.91 10.80 -11.75
N TYR A 144 -2.59 10.10 -10.68
CA TYR A 144 -2.26 10.64 -9.37
C TYR A 144 -0.92 10.01 -8.94
N LYS A 145 0.17 10.68 -9.26
CA LYS A 145 1.54 10.21 -9.02
C LYS A 145 2.19 11.02 -7.91
N ILE A 146 2.94 10.34 -7.06
CA ILE A 146 3.68 10.98 -5.97
C ILE A 146 5.18 10.71 -6.08
N THR A 147 5.96 11.76 -5.85
CA THR A 147 7.44 11.71 -5.81
C THR A 147 7.88 12.18 -4.45
N MET A 148 8.92 11.56 -3.89
CA MET A 148 9.33 11.79 -2.51
C MET A 148 10.83 11.98 -2.43
N THR A 149 11.24 13.01 -1.71
CA THR A 149 12.63 13.20 -1.30
C THR A 149 12.67 13.54 0.18
N LEU A 150 13.65 13.01 0.89
CA LEU A 150 13.80 13.23 2.33
C LEU A 150 14.98 14.16 2.57
N SER A 151 14.80 15.13 3.46
CA SER A 151 15.85 16.01 3.97
C SER A 151 15.91 15.94 5.50
N GLY A 152 17.01 16.44 6.06
CA GLY A 152 17.33 16.26 7.47
C GLY A 152 18.09 14.97 7.74
N ASP A 153 18.88 14.98 8.80
CA ASP A 153 19.82 13.91 9.19
C ASP A 153 19.51 13.32 10.57
N ASP A 154 18.57 13.93 11.31
CA ASP A 154 18.15 13.52 12.64
C ASP A 154 16.62 13.63 12.88
N LYS A 155 16.16 13.05 14.00
CA LYS A 155 14.74 12.99 14.37
C LYS A 155 14.08 14.36 14.55
N LYS A 156 14.85 15.42 14.80
CA LYS A 156 14.35 16.78 15.05
C LYS A 156 14.13 17.53 13.74
N ASN A 157 14.84 17.15 12.68
CA ASN A 157 14.87 17.91 11.43
C ASN A 157 14.42 17.13 10.18
N TYR A 158 14.01 15.86 10.29
CA TYR A 158 13.45 15.15 9.14
C TYR A 158 12.25 15.88 8.52
N LYS A 159 12.34 16.10 7.21
CA LYS A 159 11.28 16.69 6.37
C LYS A 159 11.14 15.88 5.09
N LEU A 160 9.95 15.36 4.83
CA LEU A 160 9.62 14.65 3.60
C LEU A 160 8.98 15.62 2.61
N HIS A 161 9.67 15.88 1.51
CA HIS A 161 9.16 16.70 0.40
C HIS A 161 8.42 15.79 -0.58
N VAL A 162 7.13 16.06 -0.77
CA VAL A 162 6.25 15.26 -1.61
C VAL A 162 5.81 16.11 -2.80
N GLY A 163 6.21 15.71 -4.00
CA GLY A 163 5.70 16.26 -5.26
C GLY A 163 4.53 15.43 -5.74
N ILE A 164 3.43 16.08 -6.10
CA ILE A 164 2.15 15.46 -6.48
C ILE A 164 1.83 15.89 -7.90
N HIS A 165 1.58 14.93 -8.78
CA HIS A 165 1.08 15.15 -10.13
C HIS A 165 -0.30 14.51 -10.25
N ASP A 166 -1.34 15.34 -10.36
CA ASP A 166 -2.73 14.92 -10.48
C ASP A 166 -3.30 15.43 -11.80
N SER A 167 -3.73 14.54 -12.69
CA SER A 167 -4.32 14.92 -13.97
C SER A 167 -5.46 13.99 -14.37
N VAL A 168 -6.49 14.58 -14.96
CA VAL A 168 -7.56 13.86 -15.64
C VAL A 168 -7.64 14.37 -17.07
N LYS A 169 -7.71 13.45 -18.02
CA LYS A 169 -7.90 13.73 -19.43
C LYS A 169 -8.97 12.81 -19.99
N SER A 170 -10.09 13.40 -20.39
CA SER A 170 -11.23 12.77 -21.06
C SER A 170 -11.46 13.45 -22.40
N ARG A 171 -11.56 12.67 -23.48
CA ARG A 171 -12.03 13.16 -24.78
C ARG A 171 -13.55 13.31 -24.82
N ALA A 172 -14.29 12.39 -24.18
CA ALA A 172 -15.75 12.39 -24.15
C ALA A 172 -16.32 13.51 -23.26
N THR A 173 -15.59 13.92 -22.21
CA THR A 173 -16.01 14.99 -21.30
C THR A 173 -14.86 15.96 -21.02
N PRO A 174 -14.48 16.84 -21.97
CA PRO A 174 -13.33 17.72 -21.78
C PRO A 174 -13.45 18.69 -20.59
N ALA A 175 -14.69 18.98 -20.15
CA ALA A 175 -14.97 19.89 -19.04
C ALA A 175 -14.43 19.41 -17.69
N ILE A 176 -14.15 18.10 -17.52
CA ILE A 176 -13.54 17.57 -16.29
C ILE A 176 -12.01 17.50 -16.37
N ASN A 177 -11.42 17.92 -17.50
CA ASN A 177 -9.98 17.81 -17.69
C ASN A 177 -9.23 18.79 -16.80
N TYR A 178 -8.17 18.32 -16.18
CA TYR A 178 -7.26 19.16 -15.41
C TYR A 178 -5.86 18.54 -15.38
N ASN A 179 -4.87 19.37 -15.05
CA ASN A 179 -3.50 18.96 -14.81
C ASN A 179 -2.90 19.86 -13.74
N TYR A 180 -2.64 19.29 -12.57
CA TYR A 180 -2.11 19.99 -11.42
C TYR A 180 -0.80 19.35 -10.97
N ASN A 181 0.17 20.20 -10.67
CA ASN A 181 1.37 19.82 -9.96
C ASN A 181 1.39 20.59 -8.64
N ASN A 182 1.55 19.87 -7.54
CA ASN A 182 1.62 20.46 -6.21
C ASN A 182 2.82 19.91 -5.46
N GLN A 183 3.29 20.64 -4.45
CA GLN A 183 4.33 20.20 -3.55
C GLN A 183 3.88 20.46 -2.12
N THR A 184 4.17 19.51 -1.24
CA THR A 184 3.92 19.64 0.19
C THR A 184 5.10 19.11 0.97
N VAL A 185 5.31 19.66 2.16
CA VAL A 185 6.41 19.27 3.05
C VAL A 185 5.81 18.72 4.32
N LEU A 186 6.14 17.47 4.63
CA LEU A 186 5.69 16.79 5.84
C LEU A 186 6.76 16.87 6.92
N SER A 187 6.34 17.21 8.13
CA SER A 187 7.18 17.17 9.33
C SER A 187 7.17 15.78 9.95
N PHE A 188 8.26 15.38 10.60
CA PHE A 188 8.31 14.11 11.33
C PHE A 188 7.93 14.30 12.81
N ASP A 189 6.96 13.53 13.30
CA ASP A 189 6.63 13.40 14.72
C ASP A 189 7.42 12.24 15.31
N ALA A 190 8.57 12.53 15.94
CA ALA A 190 9.43 11.50 16.52
C ALA A 190 8.78 10.72 17.68
N GLY A 191 7.76 11.28 18.34
CA GLY A 191 7.04 10.59 19.42
C GLY A 191 6.11 9.50 18.89
N ARG A 192 5.61 9.68 17.67
CA ARG A 192 4.71 8.73 16.99
C ARG A 192 5.39 7.97 15.84
N ASN A 193 6.59 8.39 15.44
CA ASN A 193 7.36 7.90 14.29
C ASN A 193 6.61 8.06 12.95
N VAL A 194 5.92 9.19 12.75
CA VAL A 194 5.10 9.45 11.55
C VAL A 194 5.37 10.80 10.91
N PHE A 195 5.25 10.88 9.60
CA PHE A 195 5.21 12.14 8.86
C PHE A 195 3.81 12.74 8.87
N TYR A 196 3.69 14.06 8.93
CA TYR A 196 2.42 14.77 8.92
C TYR A 196 2.56 16.16 8.30
N SER A 197 1.50 16.64 7.64
CA SER A 197 1.36 18.03 7.19
C SER A 197 0.95 18.91 8.37
N ILE A 198 -0.14 18.53 9.05
CA ILE A 198 -0.73 19.27 10.17
C ILE A 198 -1.17 18.31 11.27
N LYS A 199 -1.56 18.87 12.42
CA LYS A 199 -2.29 18.16 13.46
C LYS A 199 -3.68 18.74 13.57
N GLU A 200 -4.69 17.90 13.54
CA GLU A 200 -6.09 18.32 13.50
C GLU A 200 -6.85 17.77 14.71
N ASP A 201 -7.66 18.63 15.32
CA ASP A 201 -8.58 18.24 16.38
C ASP A 201 -9.87 17.71 15.78
N ILE A 202 -10.15 16.44 16.02
CA ILE A 202 -11.34 15.76 15.52
C ILE A 202 -12.31 15.56 16.69
N TYR A 203 -13.58 15.90 16.46
CA TYR A 203 -14.69 15.69 17.40
C TYR A 203 -15.94 15.18 16.66
N ASP A 204 -15.79 14.13 15.84
CA ASP A 204 -16.85 13.65 14.95
C ASP A 204 -16.95 12.12 14.94
N SER A 205 -17.97 11.59 14.27
CA SER A 205 -18.20 10.16 14.06
C SER A 205 -17.94 9.78 12.61
N PHE A 206 -17.10 8.77 12.43
CA PHE A 206 -16.69 8.28 11.12
C PHE A 206 -17.24 6.87 10.91
N ALA A 207 -17.56 6.55 9.66
CA ALA A 207 -17.70 5.16 9.25
C ALA A 207 -16.31 4.64 8.91
N VAL A 208 -15.82 3.68 9.70
CA VAL A 208 -14.49 3.08 9.53
C VAL A 208 -14.65 1.79 8.74
N TYR A 209 -13.89 1.70 7.66
CA TYR A 209 -13.78 0.54 6.78
C TYR A 209 -12.41 -0.10 6.98
N PRO A 210 -12.22 -0.84 8.08
CA PRO A 210 -10.99 -1.60 8.28
C PRO A 210 -10.96 -2.74 7.27
N THR A 211 -9.79 -3.02 6.75
CA THR A 211 -9.57 -4.07 5.74
C THR A 211 -9.66 -5.48 6.33
N THR A 212 -9.50 -5.62 7.64
CA THR A 212 -9.48 -6.93 8.33
C THR A 212 -10.69 -7.17 9.25
N GLN A 213 -11.65 -6.24 9.32
CA GLN A 213 -12.79 -6.33 10.24
C GLN A 213 -14.08 -5.86 9.57
N LYS A 214 -15.23 -6.09 10.21
CA LYS A 214 -16.50 -5.51 9.74
C LYS A 214 -16.47 -4.00 9.92
N ASN A 215 -17.06 -3.28 8.96
CA ASN A 215 -17.24 -1.83 9.05
C ASN A 215 -17.98 -1.46 10.33
N TYR A 216 -17.55 -0.37 10.96
CA TYR A 216 -18.14 0.11 12.20
C TYR A 216 -18.15 1.64 12.24
N LYS A 217 -18.98 2.21 13.12
CA LYS A 217 -18.95 3.64 13.40
C LYS A 217 -18.02 3.90 14.58
N GLU A 218 -17.09 4.82 14.41
CA GLU A 218 -16.18 5.24 15.47
C GLU A 218 -16.33 6.73 15.75
N LYS A 219 -16.53 7.07 17.01
CA LYS A 219 -16.44 8.45 17.46
C LYS A 219 -14.99 8.78 17.79
N LEU A 220 -14.40 9.68 17.02
CA LEU A 220 -13.05 10.16 17.22
C LEU A 220 -13.07 11.46 18.02
N LYS A 221 -12.23 11.52 19.05
CA LYS A 221 -12.05 12.68 19.92
C LYS A 221 -10.58 12.84 20.26
N GLY A 222 -9.93 13.85 19.71
CA GLY A 222 -8.53 14.14 20.02
C GLY A 222 -7.78 14.85 18.90
N ASN A 223 -6.48 15.02 19.10
CA ASN A 223 -5.57 15.66 18.15
C ASN A 223 -4.76 14.61 17.38
N TYR A 224 -4.95 14.55 16.06
CA TYR A 224 -4.40 13.50 15.20
C TYR A 224 -3.42 14.07 14.17
N PRO A 225 -2.29 13.39 13.88
CA PRO A 225 -1.45 13.72 12.72
C PRO A 225 -2.23 13.50 11.41
N VAL A 226 -2.12 14.45 10.50
CA VAL A 226 -2.81 14.44 9.20
C VAL A 226 -1.81 14.68 8.09
N ILE A 227 -1.92 13.92 7.00
CA ILE A 227 -1.21 14.18 5.75
C ILE A 227 -2.23 14.72 4.74
N ILE A 228 -1.91 15.87 4.14
CA ILE A 228 -2.69 16.48 3.06
C ILE A 228 -1.84 16.46 1.79
N LEU A 229 -2.24 15.65 0.82
CA LEU A 229 -1.60 15.53 -0.49
C LEU A 229 -2.59 15.96 -1.58
N GLY A 230 -2.58 17.24 -1.94
CA GLY A 230 -3.51 17.76 -2.95
C GLY A 230 -4.96 17.62 -2.48
N LYS A 231 -5.75 16.78 -3.16
CA LYS A 231 -7.15 16.50 -2.80
C LYS A 231 -7.30 15.36 -1.77
N GLU A 232 -6.25 14.59 -1.54
CA GLU A 232 -6.28 13.43 -0.65
C GLU A 232 -5.87 13.81 0.78
N THR A 233 -6.64 13.35 1.76
CA THR A 233 -6.37 13.58 3.18
C THR A 233 -6.26 12.25 3.91
N TYR A 234 -5.25 12.11 4.77
CA TYR A 234 -4.98 10.87 5.51
C TYR A 234 -4.81 11.15 7.00
N TYR A 235 -5.48 10.36 7.83
CA TYR A 235 -5.40 10.45 9.29
C TYR A 235 -4.61 9.29 9.88
N TYR A 236 -3.73 9.59 10.84
CA TYR A 236 -3.06 8.57 11.65
C TYR A 236 -3.84 8.31 12.94
N ILE A 237 -4.51 7.17 13.03
CA ILE A 237 -5.39 6.82 14.15
C ILE A 237 -4.97 5.45 14.69
N LYS A 238 -4.75 5.37 16.02
CA LYS A 238 -4.48 4.11 16.74
C LYS A 238 -3.39 3.21 16.13
N GLY A 239 -2.40 3.80 15.47
CA GLY A 239 -1.26 3.05 14.93
C GLY A 239 -1.31 2.82 13.41
N GLY A 240 -2.40 3.18 12.73
CA GLY A 240 -2.59 2.98 11.30
C GLY A 240 -3.00 4.26 10.56
N TRP A 241 -2.81 4.25 9.25
CA TRP A 241 -3.21 5.31 8.34
C TRP A 241 -4.55 5.01 7.67
N TYR A 242 -5.38 6.05 7.54
CA TYR A 242 -6.70 5.97 6.92
C TYR A 242 -6.87 7.12 5.92
N ASN A 243 -7.26 6.80 4.69
CA ASN A 243 -7.68 7.81 3.71
C ASN A 243 -9.10 8.29 4.06
N LEU A 244 -9.30 9.61 4.03
CA LEU A 244 -10.61 10.23 4.19
C LEU A 244 -11.34 10.24 2.84
N GLY A 245 -12.38 9.41 2.74
CA GLY A 245 -13.30 9.38 1.62
C GLY A 245 -14.43 10.40 1.74
N ARG A 246 -15.45 10.23 0.90
CA ARG A 246 -16.68 11.03 0.98
C ARG A 246 -17.46 10.67 2.24
N ASN A 247 -18.34 11.57 2.69
CA ASN A 247 -19.27 11.32 3.81
C ASN A 247 -18.61 10.89 5.13
N ASN A 248 -17.41 11.38 5.44
CA ASN A 248 -16.65 11.02 6.65
C ASN A 248 -16.37 9.50 6.76
N GLU A 249 -16.06 8.88 5.62
CA GLU A 249 -15.61 7.49 5.56
C GLU A 249 -14.09 7.42 5.73
N LEU A 250 -13.61 6.57 6.63
CA LEU A 250 -12.19 6.30 6.84
C LEU A 250 -11.84 4.93 6.30
N SER A 251 -11.07 4.90 5.21
CA SER A 251 -10.64 3.67 4.55
C SER A 251 -9.21 3.34 4.95
N GLY A 252 -9.03 2.23 5.66
CA GLY A 252 -7.70 1.74 6.04
C GLY A 252 -7.01 1.02 4.89
N PHE A 253 -5.68 0.93 4.95
CA PHE A 253 -4.92 0.07 4.03
C PHE A 253 -5.03 -1.40 4.44
N THR A 254 -4.83 -2.34 3.50
CA THR A 254 -4.94 -3.80 3.73
C THR A 254 -3.74 -4.38 4.48
N THR A 255 -3.41 -3.80 5.64
CA THR A 255 -2.22 -4.14 6.42
C THR A 255 -2.59 -4.80 7.75
N HIS A 256 -1.78 -5.76 8.16
CA HIS A 256 -1.79 -6.33 9.51
C HIS A 256 -0.38 -6.37 10.08
N THR A 257 -0.21 -5.83 11.29
CA THR A 257 1.06 -5.87 12.02
C THR A 257 1.02 -6.98 13.07
N ALA A 258 1.88 -7.99 12.92
CA ALA A 258 2.12 -9.00 13.95
C ALA A 258 3.34 -8.58 14.78
N ARG A 259 3.13 -8.38 16.09
CA ARG A 259 4.11 -7.87 17.05
C ARG A 259 4.54 -8.92 18.07
#